data_AF-A0A5K7ZKT7-F1
#
_entry.id   AF-A0A5K7ZKT7-F1
#
_cell.length_a   1.000
_cell.length_b   1.000
_cell.length_c   1.000
_cell.angle_alpha   90.00
_cell.angle_beta   90.00
_cell.angle_gamma   90.00
#
_symmetry.space_group_name_H-M   'P 1'
#
loop_
_entity.id
_entity.type
_entity.pdbx_description
1 polymer ?
#
loop_
_entity_poly.entity_id
_entity_poly.type
_entity_poly.pdbx_seq_one_letter_code
_entity_poly.pdbx_strand_id
1 'polypeptide(L)' 'MRKHELTSRYHDFFEYFGNTEIQRIRQRAGRTLRRDWIIFDTVEEAMDFFNSRCGEFVGYYA' A
#
# COMPACT_ATOMS: atom_id res chain seq x y z
N MET A 1 6.55 -0.03 -9.22
CA MET A 1 5.99 1.30 -8.91
C MET A 1 5.83 1.43 -7.40
N ARG A 2 6.04 2.63 -6.82
CA ARG A 2 5.95 2.83 -5.36
C ARG A 2 4.98 3.95 -5.01
N LYS A 3 4.17 3.73 -3.98
CA LYS A 3 3.28 4.73 -3.40
C LYS A 3 3.35 4.64 -1.88
N HIS A 4 2.98 5.72 -1.20
CA HIS A 4 2.93 5.75 0.25
C HIS A 4 1.67 6.47 0.71
N GLU A 5 1.12 5.97 1.81
CA GLU A 5 -0.09 6.50 2.43
C GLU A 5 0.24 6.86 3.88
N LEU A 6 -0.07 8.10 4.23
CA LEU A 6 0.07 8.61 5.59
C LEU A 6 -1.32 8.69 6.22
N THR A 7 -1.50 7.94 7.31
CA THR A 7 -2.68 8.04 8.17
C THR A 7 -2.27 8.68 9.49
N SER A 8 -3.24 9.03 10.33
CA SER A 8 -2.98 9.63 11.66
C SER A 8 -2.11 8.76 12.58
N ARG A 9 -1.99 7.44 12.31
CA ARG A 9 -1.26 6.49 13.16
C ARG A 9 -0.17 5.71 12.45
N TYR A 10 -0.23 5.59 11.12
CA TYR A 10 0.61 4.69 10.35
C TYR A 10 1.12 5.34 9.07
N HIS A 11 2.31 4.93 8.66
CA HIS A 11 2.87 5.18 7.34
C HIS A 11 2.92 3.85 6.59
N ASP A 12 2.09 3.71 5.57
CA ASP A 12 2.04 2.52 4.73
C ASP A 12 2.80 2.78 3.43
N PHE A 13 3.69 1.87 3.08
CA PHE A 13 4.40 1.87 1.80
C PHE A 13 3.88 0.72 0.95
N PHE A 14 3.53 1.02 -0.29
CA PHE A 14 3.08 0.05 -1.27
C PHE A 14 4.10 -0.04 -2.40
N GLU A 15 4.54 -1.24 -2.73
CA GLU A 15 5.41 -1.53 -3.85
C GLU A 15 4.76 -2.55 -4.77
N TYR A 16 4.57 -2.17 -6.02
CA TYR A 16 4.00 -2.99 -7.07
C TYR A 16 5.09 -3.40 -8.08
N PHE A 17 5.21 -4.69 -8.37
CA PHE A 17 6.30 -5.25 -9.17
C PHE A 17 5.94 -5.47 -10.66
N GLY A 18 4.73 -5.13 -11.08
CA GLY A 18 4.26 -5.38 -12.45
C GLY A 18 3.78 -6.82 -12.69
N ASN A 19 3.41 -7.52 -11.61
CA ASN A 19 2.86 -8.87 -11.62
C ASN A 19 1.48 -8.89 -10.94
N THR A 20 1.08 -9.99 -10.31
CA THR A 20 -0.18 -10.09 -9.57
C THR A 20 -0.05 -9.74 -8.09
N GLU A 21 1.08 -9.17 -7.67
CA GLU A 21 1.43 -8.99 -6.26
C GLU A 21 1.80 -7.54 -5.94
N ILE A 22 1.31 -7.07 -4.80
CA ILE A 22 1.68 -5.79 -4.22
C ILE A 22 2.19 -6.04 -2.81
N GLN A 23 3.39 -5.55 -2.52
CA GLN A 23 3.90 -5.54 -1.16
C GLN A 23 3.39 -4.31 -0.42
N ARG A 24 2.93 -4.50 0.82
CA ARG A 24 2.62 -3.43 1.77
C ARG A 24 3.52 -3.52 2.98
N ILE A 25 4.21 -2.43 3.31
CA ILE A 25 4.98 -2.29 4.54
C ILE A 25 4.33 -1.23 5.41
N ARG A 26 3.80 -1.62 6.55
CA ARG A 26 3.23 -0.71 7.54
C ARG A 26 4.27 -0.32 8.57
N GLN A 27 4.49 0.98 8.74
CA GLN A 27 5.38 1.54 9.74
C GLN A 27 4.65 2.46 10.72
N ARG A 28 5.21 2.61 11.93
CA ARG A 28 4.80 3.62 12.92
C ARG A 28 6.03 4.13 13.65
N ALA A 29 6.19 5.45 13.71
CA ALA A 29 7.34 6.10 14.35
C ALA A 29 8.70 5.50 13.90
N GLY A 30 8.85 5.26 12.59
CA GLY A 30 10.07 4.69 11.99
C GLY A 30 10.27 3.18 12.21
N ARG A 31 9.37 2.49 12.91
CA ARG A 31 9.44 1.03 13.11
C ARG A 31 8.51 0.30 12.15
N THR A 32 9.01 -0.75 11.50
CA THR A 32 8.18 -1.65 10.70
C THR A 32 7.32 -2.50 11.63
N LEU A 33 6.01 -2.39 11.49
CA LEU A 33 5.04 -3.19 12.25
C LEU A 33 4.67 -4.47 11.51
N ARG A 34 4.50 -4.37 10.18
CA ARG A 34 4.02 -5.48 9.36
C ARG A 34 4.50 -5.36 7.93
N ARG A 35 4.75 -6.52 7.30
CA ARG A 35 4.96 -6.67 5.86
C ARG A 35 3.94 -7.66 5.35
N ASP A 36 3.14 -7.23 4.39
CA ASP A 36 2.06 -8.00 3.79
C ASP A 36 2.24 -8.09 2.28
N TRP A 37 1.67 -9.14 1.71
CA TRP A 37 1.50 -9.31 0.28
C TRP A 37 0.01 -9.33 -0.04
N ILE A 38 -0.39 -8.46 -0.95
CA ILE A 38 -1.73 -8.42 -1.52
C ILE A 38 -1.62 -9.11 -2.88
N ILE A 39 -2.29 -10.24 -3.02
CA ILE A 39 -2.21 -11.11 -4.20
C ILE A 39 -3.54 -11.02 -4.93
N PHE A 40 -3.46 -10.91 -6.25
CA PHE A 40 -4.59 -10.85 -7.16
C PHE A 40 -4.54 -12.02 -8.15
N ASP A 41 -5.64 -12.26 -8.85
CA ASP A 41 -5.70 -13.31 -9.86
C ASP A 41 -5.12 -12.83 -11.20
N THR A 42 -5.19 -11.51 -11.48
CA THR A 42 -4.69 -10.90 -12.71
C THR A 42 -3.80 -9.69 -12.48
N VAL A 43 -2.98 -9.36 -13.48
CA VAL A 43 -2.05 -8.22 -13.43
C VAL A 43 -2.82 -6.91 -13.53
N GLU A 44 -3.88 -6.89 -14.32
CA GLU A 44 -4.79 -5.77 -14.50
C GLU A 44 -5.44 -5.37 -13.17
N GLU A 45 -5.96 -6.34 -12.40
CA GLU A 45 -6.54 -6.09 -11.08
C GLU A 45 -5.52 -5.53 -10.09
N ALA A 46 -4.31 -6.10 -10.06
CA ALA A 46 -3.24 -5.60 -9.19
C ALA A 46 -2.87 -4.15 -9.55
N MET A 47 -2.75 -3.86 -10.85
CA MET A 47 -2.45 -2.52 -11.33
C MET A 47 -3.58 -1.53 -11.00
N ASP A 48 -4.83 -1.90 -11.21
CA ASP A 48 -6.00 -1.06 -10.93
C ASP A 48 -6.13 -0.79 -9.44
N PHE A 49 -5.93 -1.80 -8.59
CA PHE A 49 -5.89 -1.65 -7.14
C PHE A 49 -4.76 -0.71 -6.72
N PHE A 50 -3.54 -0.92 -7.22
CA PHE A 50 -2.39 -0.06 -6.91
C PHE A 50 -2.64 1.39 -7.33
N ASN A 51 -3.29 1.61 -8.47
CA ASN A 51 -3.53 2.95 -9.00
C ASN A 51 -4.65 3.68 -8.26
N SER A 52 -5.72 2.99 -7.89
CA SER A 52 -6.92 3.59 -7.28
C SER A 52 -6.95 3.59 -5.76
N ARG A 53 -6.31 2.62 -5.10
CA ARG A 53 -6.42 2.40 -3.64
C ARG A 53 -5.13 2.62 -2.87
N CYS A 54 -3.97 2.60 -3.53
CA CYS A 54 -2.70 2.89 -2.86
C CYS A 54 -2.32 4.36 -3.03
N GLY A 55 -1.89 5.00 -1.94
CA GLY A 55 -1.24 6.31 -1.96
C GLY A 55 -2.15 7.54 -1.87
N GLU A 56 -3.44 7.38 -1.58
CA GLU A 56 -4.30 8.50 -1.22
C GLU A 56 -4.20 8.79 0.28
N PHE A 57 -4.00 10.05 0.66
CA PHE A 57 -4.07 10.49 2.05
C PHE A 57 -5.52 10.42 2.53
N VAL A 58 -5.91 9.34 3.20
CA VAL A 58 -7.22 9.25 3.86
C VAL A 58 -7.12 9.85 5.27
N GLY A 59 -6.95 11.17 5.32
CA GLY A 59 -7.00 11.94 6.57
C GLY A 59 -8.42 12.00 7.11
N TYR A 60 -8.88 10.97 7.82
CA TYR A 60 -10.05 11.11 8.69
C TYR A 60 -9.64 11.99 9.88
N TYR A 61 -10.12 13.23 9.91
CA TYR A 61 -10.25 13.98 11.15
C TYR A 61 -11.24 13.21 12.04
N ALA A 62 -10.75 12.80 13.22
CA ALA A 62 -11.54 12.13 14.24
C ALA A 62 -12.61 13.05 14.83
#